data_AF-A0A1I8HCF0-F1
#
_entry.id   AF-A0A1I8HCF0-F1
#
_cell.length_a   1.000
_cell.length_b   1.000
_cell.length_c   1.000
_cell.angle_alpha   90.00
_cell.angle_beta   90.00
_cell.angle_gamma   90.00
#
_symmetry.space_group_name_H-M   'P 1'
#
loop_
_entity.id
_entity.type
_entity.pdbx_description
1 polymer ?
#
loop_
_entity_poly.entity_id
_entity_poly.type
_entity_poly.pdbx_seq_one_letter_code
_entity_poly.pdbx_strand_id
1 'polypeptide(L)'
;MNKCLNYDWVEICDPRTRIQMYVNLDSGECTESPPEGSRVKPLDSNQWWEFYDQASNRNYYYNYMTGNTMWERPPYADIIPLARFLTPQHYASSSAHSESGRSQSVEVRSGIGDEGLNG
;
A
#
# COMPACT_ATOMS: atom_id res chain seq x y z
N MET A 1 -5.48 25.11 -14.75
CA MET A 1 -4.67 24.06 -14.09
C MET A 1 -5.43 22.75 -14.25
N ASN A 2 -4.76 21.77 -14.83
CA ASN A 2 -5.36 20.70 -15.63
C ASN A 2 -6.24 19.78 -14.78
N LYS A 3 -7.50 19.63 -15.20
CA LYS A 3 -8.45 18.63 -14.70
C LYS A 3 -7.95 17.23 -15.08
N CYS A 4 -6.92 16.71 -14.44
CA CYS A 4 -6.46 15.35 -14.68
C CYS A 4 -7.24 14.33 -13.85
N LEU A 5 -8.56 14.41 -13.68
CA LEU A 5 -9.30 13.37 -12.94
C LEU A 5 -10.72 13.21 -13.50
N ASN A 6 -10.85 12.43 -14.57
CA ASN A 6 -12.11 11.74 -14.87
C ASN A 6 -12.07 10.30 -14.34
N TYR A 7 -11.13 9.99 -13.45
CA TYR A 7 -10.93 8.66 -12.91
C TYR A 7 -11.05 8.71 -11.40
N ASP A 8 -11.78 7.75 -10.86
CA ASP A 8 -12.00 7.58 -9.43
C ASP A 8 -10.98 6.56 -8.87
N TRP A 9 -10.55 5.62 -9.73
CA TRP A 9 -9.59 4.57 -9.40
C TRP A 9 -8.43 4.54 -10.39
N VAL A 10 -7.30 4.03 -9.95
CA VAL A 10 -6.15 3.73 -10.79
C VAL A 10 -5.79 2.26 -10.68
N GLU A 11 -5.56 1.63 -11.83
CA GLU A 11 -4.99 0.30 -11.91
C GLU A 11 -3.49 0.38 -11.61
N ILE A 12 -3.04 -0.46 -10.67
CA ILE A 12 -1.63 -0.66 -10.34
C ILE A 12 -1.29 -2.14 -10.40
N CYS A 13 0.00 -2.46 -10.42
CA CYS A 13 0.45 -3.85 -10.36
C CYS A 13 1.65 -3.97 -9.44
N ASP A 14 1.60 -4.93 -8.52
CA ASP A 14 2.74 -5.22 -7.67
C ASP A 14 3.84 -5.89 -8.52
N PRO A 15 5.05 -5.29 -8.61
CA PRO A 15 6.10 -5.81 -9.50
C PRO A 15 6.65 -7.17 -9.05
N ARG A 16 6.42 -7.58 -7.78
CA ARG A 16 6.93 -8.85 -7.24
C ARG A 16 6.00 -10.01 -7.55
N THR A 17 4.70 -9.81 -7.34
CA THR A 17 3.66 -10.85 -7.46
C THR A 17 2.97 -10.80 -8.82
N ARG A 18 3.09 -9.68 -9.56
CA ARG A 18 2.33 -9.39 -10.79
C ARG A 18 0.82 -9.41 -10.60
N ILE A 19 0.36 -9.28 -9.35
CA ILE A 19 -1.06 -9.14 -9.04
C ILE A 19 -1.47 -7.71 -9.40
N GLN A 20 -2.56 -7.62 -10.15
CA GLN A 20 -3.21 -6.38 -10.50
C GLN A 20 -4.12 -5.95 -9.34
N MET A 21 -4.07 -4.67 -9.00
CA MET A 21 -4.85 -4.08 -7.92
C MET A 21 -5.37 -2.70 -8.36
N TYR A 22 -6.34 -2.17 -7.63
CA TYR A 22 -6.96 -0.90 -7.91
C TYR A 22 -6.92 -0.02 -6.67
N VAL A 23 -6.45 1.22 -6.84
CA VAL A 23 -6.39 2.19 -5.74
C VAL A 23 -7.34 3.34 -6.01
N ASN A 24 -8.19 3.66 -5.05
CA ASN A 24 -9.04 4.82 -5.11
C ASN A 24 -8.20 6.10 -4.95
N LEU A 25 -8.32 7.03 -5.90
CA LEU A 25 -7.50 8.24 -5.95
C LEU A 25 -7.89 9.30 -4.92
N ASP A 26 -9.04 9.15 -4.27
CA ASP A 26 -9.53 10.03 -3.22
C ASP A 26 -9.22 9.48 -1.82
N SER A 27 -9.62 8.22 -1.56
CA SER A 27 -9.53 7.59 -0.23
C SER A 27 -8.25 6.79 0.00
N GLY A 28 -7.59 6.31 -1.07
CA GLY A 28 -6.45 5.40 -0.98
C GLY A 28 -6.84 3.94 -0.73
N GLU A 29 -8.13 3.61 -0.74
CA GLU A 29 -8.60 2.23 -0.63
C GLU A 29 -8.01 1.37 -1.75
N CYS A 30 -7.54 0.17 -1.39
CA CYS A 30 -6.91 -0.77 -2.30
C CYS A 30 -7.72 -2.05 -2.39
N THR A 31 -8.11 -2.45 -3.60
CA THR A 31 -8.93 -3.64 -3.85
C THR A 31 -8.37 -4.46 -5.01
N GLU A 32 -8.74 -5.74 -5.09
CA GLU A 32 -8.41 -6.61 -6.23
C GLU A 32 -9.31 -6.31 -7.45
N SER A 33 -10.48 -5.70 -7.24
CA SER A 33 -11.42 -5.31 -8.29
C SER A 33 -12.15 -4.02 -7.89
N PRO A 34 -12.29 -3.04 -8.79
CA PRO A 34 -12.95 -1.78 -8.48
C PRO A 34 -14.47 -1.98 -8.41
N PRO A 35 -15.21 -1.14 -7.67
CA PRO A 35 -16.67 -1.16 -7.65
C PRO A 35 -17.28 -0.96 -9.03
N GLU A 36 -18.45 -1.56 -9.29
CA GLU A 36 -19.17 -1.38 -10.56
C GLU A 36 -19.45 0.11 -10.87
N GLY A 37 -19.25 0.48 -12.13
CA GLY A 37 -19.45 1.87 -12.58
C GLY A 37 -18.31 2.83 -12.25
N SER A 38 -17.29 2.39 -11.52
CA SER A 38 -16.10 3.20 -11.23
C SER A 38 -15.32 3.53 -12.50
N ARG A 39 -14.82 4.76 -12.61
CA ARG A 39 -13.91 5.13 -13.71
C ARG A 39 -12.50 4.76 -13.31
N VAL A 40 -11.96 3.76 -13.98
CA VAL A 40 -10.61 3.25 -13.75
C VAL A 40 -9.65 3.83 -14.77
N LYS A 41 -8.56 4.41 -14.28
CA LYS A 41 -7.41 4.74 -15.10
C LYS A 41 -6.57 3.46 -15.30
N PRO A 42 -6.42 2.95 -16.52
CA PRO A 42 -5.60 1.77 -16.77
C PRO A 42 -4.11 2.07 -16.55
N LEU A 43 -3.31 1.00 -16.42
CA LEU A 43 -1.86 1.09 -16.48
C LEU A 43 -1.43 1.73 -17.80
N ASP A 44 -0.46 2.64 -17.74
CA ASP A 44 0.08 3.32 -18.91
C ASP A 44 1.60 3.54 -18.79
N SER A 45 2.27 3.60 -19.93
CA SER A 45 3.72 3.84 -20.02
C SER A 45 4.15 5.21 -19.49
N ASN A 46 3.29 6.22 -19.54
CA ASN A 46 3.54 7.55 -18.99
C ASN A 46 3.04 7.69 -17.54
N GLN A 47 2.56 6.60 -16.92
CA GLN A 47 2.08 6.59 -15.54
C GLN A 47 3.25 6.41 -14.57
N TRP A 48 3.39 7.35 -13.65
CA TRP A 48 4.41 7.31 -12.60
C TRP A 48 3.73 7.39 -11.24
N TRP A 49 4.06 6.44 -10.38
CA TRP A 49 3.55 6.39 -9.02
C TRP A 49 4.50 7.17 -8.10
N GLU A 50 3.98 8.19 -7.45
CA GLU A 50 4.69 8.92 -6.42
C GLU A 50 4.56 8.17 -5.10
N PHE A 51 5.67 7.94 -4.43
CA PHE A 51 5.76 7.28 -3.13
C PHE A 51 6.58 8.14 -2.16
N TYR A 52 6.40 7.94 -0.86
CA TYR A 52 7.19 8.59 0.17
C TYR A 52 8.30 7.66 0.67
N ASP A 53 9.56 8.07 0.56
CA ASP A 53 10.68 7.36 1.20
C ASP A 53 10.96 7.97 2.58
N GLN A 54 10.77 7.17 3.62
CA GLN A 54 11.00 7.61 5.01
C GLN A 54 12.50 7.79 5.31
N ALA A 55 13.37 6.97 4.71
CA ALA A 55 14.81 7.00 4.98
C ALA A 55 15.44 8.33 4.52
N SER A 56 15.03 8.81 3.35
CA SER A 56 15.49 10.07 2.76
C SER A 56 14.56 11.25 3.03
N ASN A 57 13.42 11.00 3.70
CA ASN A 57 12.39 11.99 4.01
C ASN A 57 11.96 12.80 2.77
N ARG A 58 11.74 12.10 1.64
CA ARG A 58 11.44 12.71 0.34
C ARG A 58 10.58 11.78 -0.53
N ASN A 59 9.84 12.36 -1.46
CA ASN A 59 9.12 11.61 -2.47
C ASN A 59 10.08 10.99 -3.50
N TYR A 60 9.72 9.82 -4.01
CA TYR A 60 10.31 9.21 -5.20
C TYR A 60 9.20 8.79 -6.17
N TYR A 61 9.58 8.61 -7.44
CA TYR A 61 8.66 8.32 -8.53
C TYR A 61 9.08 7.00 -9.17
N TYR A 62 8.13 6.09 -9.31
CA TYR A 62 8.35 4.78 -9.91
C TYR A 62 7.45 4.59 -11.13
N ASN A 63 8.02 4.12 -12.23
CA ASN A 63 7.28 3.74 -13.42
C ASN A 63 7.27 2.22 -13.54
N TYR A 64 6.11 1.62 -13.36
CA TYR A 64 5.96 0.16 -13.42
C TYR A 64 6.34 -0.43 -14.78
N MET A 65 5.94 0.24 -15.87
CA MET A 65 6.13 -0.26 -17.24
C MET A 65 7.62 -0.35 -17.62
N THR A 66 8.42 0.61 -17.18
CA THR A 66 9.87 0.67 -17.45
C THR A 66 10.72 0.11 -16.31
N GLY A 67 10.13 -0.05 -15.12
CA GLY A 67 10.85 -0.41 -13.89
C GLY A 67 11.79 0.69 -13.37
N ASN A 68 11.64 1.94 -13.84
CA ASN A 68 12.54 3.03 -13.48
C ASN A 68 12.11 3.73 -12.20
N THR A 69 13.10 4.18 -11.42
CA THR A 69 12.89 4.96 -10.20
C THR A 69 13.64 6.29 -10.31
N MET A 70 13.00 7.39 -9.94
CA MET A 70 13.57 8.73 -9.96
C MET A 70 13.26 9.50 -8.68
N TRP A 71 14.19 10.34 -8.25
CA TRP A 71 13.99 11.26 -7.12
C TRP A 71 13.33 12.58 -7.54
N GLU A 72 13.50 12.95 -8.81
CA GLU A 72 12.92 14.15 -9.40
C GLU A 72 11.62 13.81 -10.11
N ARG A 73 10.63 14.71 -10.01
CA ARG A 73 9.33 14.55 -10.68
C ARG A 73 9.55 14.58 -12.19
N PRO A 74 9.24 13.51 -12.93
CA PRO A 74 9.46 13.49 -14.37
C PRO A 74 8.58 14.54 -15.09
N PRO A 75 9.13 15.30 -16.05
CA PRO A 75 8.36 16.29 -16.77
C PRO A 75 7.34 15.61 -17.69
N TYR A 76 6.14 16.20 -17.80
CA TYR A 76 5.04 15.69 -18.65
C TYR A 76 4.51 14.29 -18.32
N ALA A 77 4.95 13.71 -17.20
CA ALA A 77 4.45 12.43 -16.72
C ALA A 77 3.07 12.56 -16.05
N ASP A 78 2.29 11.49 -16.15
CA ASP A 78 1.05 11.35 -15.41
C ASP A 78 1.34 10.80 -14.01
N ILE A 79 1.44 11.72 -13.05
CA ILE A 79 1.81 11.40 -11.68
C ILE A 79 0.58 10.95 -10.89
N ILE A 80 0.61 9.71 -10.42
CA ILE A 80 -0.34 9.14 -9.48
C ILE A 80 0.17 9.38 -8.05
N PRO A 81 -0.47 10.24 -7.25
CA PRO A 81 0.07 10.71 -5.98
C PRO A 81 -0.15 9.71 -4.83
N LEU A 82 0.34 8.46 -4.95
CA LEU A 82 0.11 7.42 -3.93
C LEU A 82 0.75 7.76 -2.58
N ALA A 83 1.82 8.56 -2.58
CA ALA A 83 2.51 9.03 -1.39
C ALA A 83 1.55 9.61 -0.34
N ARG A 84 0.47 10.27 -0.75
CA ARG A 84 -0.52 10.87 0.16
C ARG A 84 -1.14 9.84 1.11
N PHE A 85 -1.31 8.60 0.67
CA PHE A 85 -1.90 7.51 1.45
C PHE A 85 -0.87 6.72 2.26
N LEU A 86 0.41 6.86 1.91
CA LEU A 86 1.52 6.08 2.45
C LEU A 86 2.39 6.89 3.42
N THR A 87 2.04 8.16 3.65
CA THR A 87 2.75 8.99 4.63
C THR A 87 2.54 8.45 6.05
N PRO A 88 3.51 8.67 6.97
CA PRO A 88 3.37 8.29 8.38
C PRO A 88 2.11 8.86 9.05
N GLN A 89 1.68 10.05 8.61
CA GLN A 89 0.49 10.73 9.12
C GLN A 89 -0.80 9.98 8.75
N HIS A 90 -0.88 9.44 7.53
CA HIS A 90 -2.02 8.63 7.09
C HIS A 90 -1.97 7.20 7.67
N TYR A 91 -0.78 6.60 7.76
CA TYR A 91 -0.62 5.27 8.39
C TYR A 91 -1.08 5.25 9.85
N ALA A 92 -0.75 6.28 10.64
CA ALA A 92 -1.15 6.35 12.06
C ALA A 92 -2.67 6.39 12.26
N SER A 93 -3.43 6.99 11.34
CA SER A 93 -4.89 7.01 11.38
C SER A 93 -5.51 5.69 10.94
N SER A 94 -4.89 4.96 10.00
CA SER A 94 -5.35 3.62 9.58
C SER A 94 -5.03 2.53 10.61
N SER A 95 -3.90 2.65 11.32
CA SER A 95 -3.50 1.69 12.37
C SER A 95 -4.36 1.76 13.63
N ALA A 96 -5.05 2.89 13.89
CA ALA A 96 -5.95 3.02 15.04
C ALA A 96 -7.27 2.21 14.90
N HIS A 97 -7.59 1.70 13.71
CA HIS A 97 -8.79 0.90 13.44
C HIS A 97 -8.52 -0.62 13.31
N SER A 98 -7.36 -1.10 13.74
CA SER A 98 -7.04 -2.54 13.71
C SER A 98 -6.27 -3.02 14.95
N GLU A 99 -6.58 -2.51 16.14
CA GLU A 99 -6.18 -3.13 17.41
C GLU A 99 -7.32 -3.12 18.43
N SER A 100 -8.39 -3.87 18.14
CA SER A 100 -9.28 -4.40 19.19
C SER A 100 -9.63 -5.84 18.83
N GLY A 101 -8.65 -6.72 18.98
CA GLY A 101 -8.75 -8.11 18.55
C GLY A 101 -7.82 -9.04 19.31
N ARG A 102 -7.96 -9.07 20.65
CA ARG A 102 -7.53 -10.15 21.56
C ARG A 102 -6.05 -10.56 21.52
N SER A 103 -5.31 -10.08 22.52
CA SER A 103 -4.23 -10.84 23.14
C SER A 103 -4.72 -12.23 23.57
N GLN A 104 -4.22 -13.29 22.94
CA GLN A 104 -4.07 -14.58 23.61
C GLN A 104 -2.73 -15.17 23.19
N SER A 105 -1.76 -15.00 24.09
CA SER A 105 -0.53 -15.79 24.15
C SER A 105 -0.89 -17.27 24.24
N VAL A 106 -0.59 -18.02 23.18
CA VAL A 106 -0.62 -19.49 23.20
C VAL A 106 0.75 -19.97 23.67
N GLU A 107 0.87 -20.23 24.97
CA GLU A 107 2.04 -20.91 25.53
C GLU A 107 1.93 -22.40 25.16
N VAL A 108 2.79 -22.84 24.23
CA VAL A 108 2.91 -24.23 23.83
C VAL A 108 3.56 -25.03 24.96
N ARG A 109 2.81 -26.03 25.41
CA ARG A 109 3.20 -27.04 26.40
C ARG A 109 4.32 -27.92 25.86
N SER A 110 5.31 -28.20 26.70
CA SER A 110 6.13 -29.40 26.61
C SER A 110 6.10 -30.10 27.98
N GLY A 111 5.62 -31.35 28.00
CA GLY A 111 5.82 -32.30 29.12
C GLY A 111 7.32 -32.53 29.37
N ILE A 112 7.76 -33.20 30.43
CA ILE A 112 7.52 -34.61 30.80
C ILE A 112 7.74 -34.77 32.33
N GLY A 113 7.28 -35.90 32.93
CA GLY A 113 7.25 -36.25 34.37
C GLY A 113 8.59 -36.20 35.12
N ASP A 114 8.61 -36.37 36.45
CA ASP A 114 8.37 -37.67 37.10
C ASP A 114 8.29 -37.51 38.64
N GLU A 115 7.51 -38.39 39.27
CA GLU A 115 7.71 -39.06 40.58
C GLU A 115 8.16 -38.31 41.87
N GLY A 116 7.46 -38.63 42.97
CA GLY A 116 8.15 -38.98 44.22
C GLY A 116 7.89 -38.12 45.46
N LEU A 117 6.96 -38.60 46.30
CA LEU A 117 7.07 -38.80 47.75
C LEU A 117 7.96 -37.87 48.63
N ASN A 118 7.33 -37.36 49.70
CA ASN A 118 7.65 -37.62 51.12
C ASN A 118 7.94 -36.38 51.98
N GLY A 119 7.39 -36.37 53.20
CA GLY A 119 7.82 -35.54 54.32
C GLY A 119 6.69 -34.82 55.03
#